data_AF-A0A3L8RIH7-F1
#
_entry.id   AF-A0A3L8RIH7-F1
#
_cell.length_a   1.000
_cell.length_b   1.000
_cell.length_c   1.000
_cell.angle_alpha   90.00
_cell.angle_beta   90.00
_cell.angle_gamma   90.00
#
_symmetry.space_group_name_H-M   'P 1'
#
loop_
_entity.id
_entity.type
_entity.pdbx_description
1 polymer ?
#
loop_
_entity_poly.entity_id
_entity_poly.type
_entity_poly.pdbx_seq_one_letter_code
_entity_poly.pdbx_strand_id
1 'polypeptide(L)' 'MHVDVHPIPANDAKGEPDHQHFDFRYLFRTTTGSDVTLQAEEVSGFAWRSLDTISDERLRNHVRAALR' A
#
# COMPACT_ATOMS: atom_id res chain seq x y z
N MET A 1 12.71 4.39 -6.82
CA MET A 1 12.39 3.79 -5.52
C MET A 1 11.54 4.78 -4.74
N HIS A 2 10.41 4.36 -4.17
CA HIS A 2 9.53 5.21 -3.36
C HIS A 2 9.57 4.74 -1.91
N VAL A 3 9.89 5.65 -0.99
CA VAL A 3 9.85 5.40 0.45
C VAL A 3 8.92 6.44 1.07
N ASP A 4 7.91 5.99 1.79
CA ASP A 4 7.02 6.85 2.56
C ASP A 4 7.38 6.73 4.04
N VAL A 5 7.49 7.86 4.74
CA VAL A 5 7.88 7.92 6.16
C VAL A 5 6.83 8.70 6.90
N HIS A 6 6.20 8.08 7.89
CA HIS A 6 5.13 8.71 8.65
C HIS A 6 5.09 8.24 10.11
N PRO A 7 4.66 9.11 11.04
CA PRO A 7 4.46 8.72 12.43
C PRO A 7 3.23 7.83 12.58
N ILE A 8 3.33 6.85 13.47
CA ILE A 8 2.19 6.10 13.99
C ILE A 8 2.00 6.50 15.45
N PRO A 9 0.80 6.94 15.85
CA PRO A 9 0.51 7.26 17.24
C PRO A 9 0.53 5.99 18.09
N ALA A 10 0.79 6.16 19.39
CA ALA A 10 0.72 5.07 20.35
C ALA A 10 -0.64 4.36 20.31
N ASN A 11 -0.62 3.05 20.54
CA ASN A 11 -1.79 2.21 20.70
C ASN A 11 -1.70 1.43 22.00
N ASP A 12 -2.26 2.00 23.07
CA ASP A 12 -2.22 1.43 24.41
C ASP A 12 -2.86 0.05 24.49
N ALA A 13 -3.90 -0.22 23.69
CA ALA A 13 -4.57 -1.53 23.65
C ALA A 13 -3.64 -2.64 23.13
N LYS A 14 -2.60 -2.28 22.37
CA LYS A 14 -1.57 -3.18 21.87
C LYS A 14 -0.23 -3.06 22.60
N GLY A 15 -0.10 -2.10 23.52
CA GLY A 15 1.17 -1.79 24.20
C GLY A 15 2.24 -1.20 23.27
N GLU A 16 1.83 -0.54 22.18
CA GLU A 16 2.73 0.01 21.18
C GLU A 16 2.93 1.53 21.44
N PRO A 17 4.15 2.02 21.73
CA PRO A 17 4.40 3.46 21.84
C PRO A 17 4.39 4.13 20.47
N ASP A 18 4.50 5.46 20.44
CA ASP A 18 4.67 6.20 19.20
C ASP A 18 5.97 5.82 18.49
N HIS A 19 5.90 5.67 17.17
CA HIS A 19 7.05 5.23 16.37
C HIS A 19 6.93 5.71 14.92
N GLN A 20 8.02 5.54 14.16
CA GLN A 20 8.07 5.86 12.74
C GLN A 20 7.89 4.60 11.90
N HIS A 21 7.04 4.68 10.89
CA HIS A 21 7.00 3.71 9.80
C HIS A 21 7.86 4.19 8.64
N PHE A 22 8.55 3.23 8.01
CA PHE A 22 9.32 3.44 6.78
C PHE A 22 8.82 2.43 5.74
N ASP A 23 7.91 2.88 4.89
CA ASP A 23 7.27 2.05 3.88
C ASP A 23 8.11 2.00 2.61
N PHE A 24 8.79 0.87 2.37
CA PHE A 24 9.44 0.60 1.10
C PHE A 24 8.41 0.01 0.13
N ARG A 25 8.04 0.79 -0.89
CA ARG A 25 6.96 0.40 -1.81
C ARG A 25 7.51 -0.18 -3.11
N TYR A 26 7.01 -1.36 -3.47
CA TYR A 26 7.36 -2.10 -4.69
C TYR A 26 6.14 -2.17 -5.63
N LEU A 27 6.40 -2.10 -6.93
CA LEU A 27 5.36 -2.21 -7.96
C LEU A 27 5.67 -3.41 -8.86
N PHE A 28 4.67 -4.26 -9.07
CA PHE A 28 4.76 -5.44 -9.92
C PHE A 28 3.67 -5.40 -10.98
N ARG A 29 3.95 -6.02 -12.13
CA ARG A 29 2.98 -6.28 -13.19
C ARG A 29 2.88 -7.78 -13.39
N THR A 30 1.68 -8.34 -13.25
CA THR A 30 1.43 -9.75 -13.55
C THR A 30 1.29 -9.92 -15.06
N THR A 31 1.78 -11.04 -15.59
CA THR A 31 1.65 -11.40 -17.01
C THR A 31 0.51 -12.39 -17.25
N THR A 32 -0.05 -12.97 -16.19
CA THR A 32 -1.13 -13.95 -16.22
C THR A 32 -2.13 -13.68 -15.10
N GLY A 33 -3.43 -13.84 -15.41
CA GLY A 33 -4.54 -13.91 -14.46
C GLY A 33 -4.78 -12.67 -13.59
N SER A 34 -6.02 -12.53 -13.12
CA SER A 34 -6.41 -11.53 -12.10
C SER A 34 -7.11 -12.17 -10.91
N ASP A 35 -7.06 -13.50 -10.82
CA ASP A 35 -7.71 -14.26 -9.77
C ASP A 35 -6.96 -14.04 -8.46
N VAL A 36 -7.65 -13.42 -7.52
CA VAL A 36 -7.13 -13.12 -6.19
C VAL A 36 -7.78 -14.07 -5.19
N THR A 37 -6.95 -14.90 -4.56
CA THR A 37 -7.37 -15.71 -3.41
C THR A 37 -7.09 -14.91 -2.14
N LEU A 38 -8.11 -14.69 -1.32
CA LEU A 38 -7.98 -13.95 -0.06
C LEU A 38 -7.53 -14.86 1.08
N GLN A 39 -6.67 -14.32 1.94
CA GLN A 39 -6.42 -14.84 3.28
C GLN A 39 -7.35 -14.09 4.25
N ALA A 40 -8.50 -14.68 4.56
CA ALA A 40 -9.58 -14.01 5.27
C ALA A 40 -9.25 -13.70 6.75
N GLU A 41 -8.21 -14.33 7.30
CA GLU A 41 -7.67 -14.02 8.63
C GLU A 41 -7.03 -12.63 8.69
N GLU A 42 -6.55 -12.12 7.54
CA GLU A 42 -5.81 -10.85 7.45
C GLU A 42 -6.63 -9.76 6.77
N VAL A 43 -7.43 -10.10 5.76
CA VAL A 43 -8.18 -9.13 4.95
C VAL A 43 -9.64 -9.51 4.75
N SER A 44 -10.53 -8.52 4.83
CA SER A 44 -11.97 -8.72 4.65
C SER A 44 -12.45 -8.64 3.20
N GLY A 45 -11.59 -8.26 2.26
CA GLY A 45 -11.96 -8.12 0.85
C GLY A 45 -10.86 -7.57 -0.04
N PHE A 46 -11.14 -7.54 -1.34
CA PHE A 46 -10.24 -7.01 -2.36
C PHE A 46 -11.01 -6.35 -3.51
N ALA A 47 -10.40 -5.35 -4.13
CA ALA A 47 -10.87 -4.77 -5.38
C ALA A 47 -9.70 -4.19 -6.18
N TRP A 48 -9.71 -4.41 -7.50
CA TRP A 48 -8.92 -3.60 -8.43
C TRP A 48 -9.51 -2.18 -8.51
N ARG A 49 -8.67 -1.15 -8.41
CA ARG A 49 -9.07 0.26 -8.43
C ARG A 49 -8.30 1.03 -9.49
N SER A 50 -8.90 2.12 -9.98
CA SER A 50 -8.22 3.03 -10.90
C SER A 50 -7.02 3.69 -10.21
N LEU A 51 -5.95 3.93 -10.97
CA LEU A 51 -4.79 4.68 -10.50
C LEU A 51 -5.16 6.06 -9.94
N ASP A 52 -6.22 6.68 -10.47
CA ASP A 52 -6.65 8.02 -10.03
C ASP A 52 -7.20 8.05 -8.60
N THR A 53 -7.54 6.89 -8.02
CA THR A 53 -8.04 6.81 -6.64
C THR A 53 -6.92 6.85 -5.59
N ILE A 54 -5.65 6.83 -5.99
CA ILE A 54 -4.52 7.02 -5.06
C ILE A 54 -4.52 8.49 -4.63
N SER A 55 -4.75 8.74 -3.34
CA SER A 55 -4.79 10.08 -2.74
C SER A 55 -3.41 10.74 -2.65
N ASP A 56 -2.37 9.95 -2.37
CA ASP A 56 -0.99 10.42 -2.38
C ASP A 56 -0.55 10.74 -3.82
N GLU A 57 -0.44 12.04 -4.10
CA GLU A 57 -0.06 12.53 -5.43
C GLU A 57 1.33 12.06 -5.86
N ARG A 58 2.28 12.00 -4.92
CA ARG A 58 3.64 11.57 -5.22
C ARG A 58 3.63 10.09 -5.62
N LEU A 59 2.97 9.23 -4.84
CA LEU A 59 2.85 7.81 -5.16
C LEU A 59 2.15 7.61 -6.51
N ARG A 60 1.01 8.30 -6.72
CA ARG A 60 0.25 8.22 -7.97
C ARG A 60 1.09 8.57 -9.20
N ASN A 61 1.88 9.63 -9.11
CA ASN A 61 2.76 10.07 -10.20
C ASN A 61 3.90 9.07 -10.45
N HIS A 62 4.47 8.47 -9.40
CA HIS A 62 5.50 7.42 -9.56
C HIS A 62 4.94 6.17 -10.25
N VAL A 63 3.77 5.69 -9.83
CA VAL A 63 3.12 4.54 -10.48
C VAL A 63 2.76 4.88 -11.93
N ARG A 64 2.21 6.07 -12.20
CA ARG A 64 1.90 6.52 -13.57
C ARG A 64 3.13 6.54 -14.47
N ALA A 65 4.26 7.00 -13.96
CA ALA A 65 5.52 7.03 -14.71
C ALA A 65 6.05 5.61 -15.01
N ALA A 66 5.88 4.66 -14.09
CA ALA A 66 6.34 3.28 -14.25
C ALA A 66 5.47 2.42 -15.21
N LEU A 67 4.25 2.88 -15.52
CA LEU A 67 3.33 2.19 -16.44
C LEU A 67 3.48 2.65 -17.91
N ARG A 68 4.32 3.65 -18.18
CA ARG A 68 4.67 4.08 -19.55
C ARG A 68 5.80 3.20 -20.09
#